data_AF-A0A7S4BU96-F1
#
_entry.id   AF-A0A7S4BU96-F1
#
_cell.length_a   1.000
_cell.length_b   1.000
_cell.length_c   1.000
_cell.angle_alpha   90.00
_cell.angle_beta   90.00
_cell.angle_gamma   90.00
#
_symmetry.space_group_name_H-M   'P 1'
#
loop_
_entity.id
_entity.type
_entity.pdbx_description
1 polymer ?
#
loop_
_entity_poly.entity_id
_entity_poly.type
_entity_poly.pdbx_seq_one_letter_code
_entity_poly.pdbx_strand_id
1 'polypeptide(L)'
;LDLKDADQVEPLFEALRLLPAVIRHYLNSVVFPSTMAFSTIKLSASGQELGGDMLFGARLAFSGTPSDLLPVELGKCRYEEGDDARMLAVLTDPQVVRHEVMPSDWDAIWILKRVATAAPPMHALIDSGALVS
;
A
#
# COMPACT_ATOMS: atom_id res chain seq x y z
N LEU A 1 26.30 -15.39 31.24
CA LEU A 1 25.99 -14.39 30.22
C LEU A 1 24.75 -13.66 30.71
N ASP A 2 24.90 -12.41 31.12
CA ASP A 2 23.73 -11.59 31.44
C ASP A 2 23.19 -11.00 30.14
N LEU A 3 21.98 -11.41 29.74
CA LEU A 3 21.35 -10.97 28.48
C LEU A 3 20.85 -9.53 28.55
N LYS A 4 20.91 -8.88 29.72
CA LYS A 4 20.53 -7.48 29.93
C LYS A 4 21.75 -6.54 29.95
N ASP A 5 22.95 -7.10 29.96
CA ASP A 5 24.20 -6.35 29.92
C ASP A 5 24.62 -6.18 28.45
N ALA A 6 24.44 -4.98 27.91
CA ALA A 6 24.73 -4.66 26.52
C ALA A 6 26.20 -4.92 26.16
N ASP A 7 27.13 -4.68 27.08
CA ASP A 7 28.56 -4.85 26.84
C ASP A 7 28.93 -6.34 26.67
N GLN A 8 28.13 -7.26 27.22
CA GLN A 8 28.31 -8.71 27.05
C GLN A 8 27.58 -9.27 25.81
N VAL A 9 26.52 -8.59 25.37
CA VAL A 9 25.67 -9.05 24.25
C VAL A 9 26.19 -8.51 22.91
N GLU A 10 26.79 -7.33 22.88
CA GLU A 10 27.30 -6.69 21.66
C GLU A 10 28.31 -7.56 20.88
N PRO A 11 29.32 -8.20 21.53
CA PRO A 11 30.27 -9.04 20.80
C PRO A 11 29.61 -10.30 20.21
N LEU A 12 28.59 -10.83 20.90
CA LEU A 12 27.82 -11.96 20.42
C LEU A 12 26.92 -11.56 19.23
N PHE A 13 26.32 -10.37 19.29
CA PHE A 13 25.54 -9.82 18.20
C PHE A 13 26.41 -9.62 16.95
N GLU A 14 27.58 -9.00 17.06
CA GLU A 14 28.48 -8.82 15.93
C GLU A 14 28.91 -10.14 15.28
N ALA A 15 29.16 -11.18 16.08
CA ALA A 15 29.54 -12.49 15.56
C ALA A 15 28.37 -13.24 14.88
N LEU A 16 27.14 -13.06 15.35
CA LEU A 16 26.00 -13.87 14.96
C LEU A 16 25.05 -13.18 13.97
N ARG A 17 25.02 -11.84 13.90
CA ARG A 17 24.01 -11.07 13.15
C ARG A 17 23.99 -11.35 11.65
N LEU A 18 25.11 -11.80 11.08
CA LEU A 18 25.21 -12.14 9.65
C LEU A 18 24.99 -13.62 9.35
N LEU A 19 24.79 -14.46 10.38
CA LEU A 19 24.53 -15.88 10.17
C LEU A 19 23.11 -16.07 9.61
N PRO A 20 22.93 -16.80 8.48
CA PRO A 20 21.62 -16.99 7.86
C PRO A 20 20.57 -17.57 8.82
N ALA A 21 20.95 -18.45 9.74
CA ALA A 21 20.05 -19.04 10.72
C ALA A 21 19.52 -18.01 11.72
N VAL A 22 20.37 -17.08 12.17
CA VAL A 22 20.03 -16.02 13.13
C VAL A 22 19.15 -14.98 12.46
N ILE A 23 19.51 -14.56 11.24
CA ILE A 23 18.68 -13.66 10.42
C ILE A 23 17.30 -14.28 10.21
N ARG A 24 17.24 -15.55 9.81
CA ARG A 24 15.97 -16.26 9.59
C ARG A 24 15.13 -16.35 10.87
N HIS A 25 15.75 -16.60 12.01
CA HIS A 25 15.04 -16.66 13.29
C HIS A 25 14.49 -15.27 13.69
N TYR A 26 15.30 -14.22 13.56
CA TYR A 26 14.91 -12.84 13.84
C TYR A 26 13.76 -12.38 12.93
N LEU A 27 13.86 -12.66 11.63
CA LEU A 27 12.80 -12.35 10.68
C LEU A 27 11.49 -13.08 11.02
N ASN A 28 11.53 -14.38 11.27
CA ASN A 28 10.29 -15.15 11.51
C ASN A 28 9.65 -14.95 12.88
N SER A 29 10.44 -14.66 13.91
CA SER A 29 9.94 -14.61 15.29
C SER A 29 9.66 -13.20 15.79
N VAL A 30 10.29 -12.19 15.18
CA VAL A 30 10.20 -10.79 15.62
C VAL A 30 9.62 -9.90 14.53
N VAL A 31 10.27 -9.85 13.36
CA VAL A 31 9.92 -8.89 12.31
C VAL A 31 8.60 -9.26 11.64
N PHE A 32 8.47 -10.46 11.09
CA PHE A 32 7.30 -10.90 10.33
C PHE A 32 6.01 -10.91 11.15
N PRO A 33 5.95 -11.44 12.39
CA PRO A 33 4.71 -11.38 13.17
C PRO A 33 4.24 -9.94 13.46
N SER A 34 5.18 -8.99 13.56
CA SER A 34 4.89 -7.59 13.86
C SER A 34 4.49 -6.78 12.63
N THR A 35 5.00 -7.12 11.44
CA THR A 35 4.77 -6.36 10.20
C THR A 35 3.89 -7.08 9.19
N MET A 36 3.68 -8.38 9.37
CA MET A 36 2.92 -9.23 8.46
C MET A 36 1.76 -9.84 9.26
N ALA A 37 0.67 -9.08 9.40
CA ALA A 37 -0.62 -9.62 9.81
C ALA A 37 -1.07 -10.65 8.75
N PHE A 38 -0.63 -11.90 8.91
CA PHE A 38 -0.76 -12.94 7.89
C PHE A 38 -1.94 -13.85 8.20
N SER A 39 -2.83 -13.99 7.22
CA SER A 39 -3.66 -15.19 7.10
C SER A 39 -2.76 -16.35 6.62
N THR A 40 -2.79 -17.49 7.30
CA THR A 40 -2.05 -18.72 6.93
C THR A 40 -2.43 -19.24 5.54
N ILE A 41 -3.57 -18.79 5.01
CA ILE A 41 -4.01 -19.02 3.64
C ILE A 41 -3.86 -17.70 2.89
N LYS A 42 -2.86 -17.65 2.01
CA LYS A 42 -2.79 -16.66 0.95
C LYS A 42 -3.51 -17.25 -0.26
N LEU A 43 -4.77 -16.86 -0.45
CA LEU A 43 -5.43 -17.04 -1.74
C LEU A 43 -4.70 -16.13 -2.74
N SER A 44 -3.80 -16.71 -3.53
CA SER A 44 -3.21 -16.05 -4.68
C SER A 44 -4.08 -16.40 -5.88
N ALA A 45 -4.80 -15.42 -6.39
CA ALA A 45 -5.52 -15.48 -7.64
C ALA A 45 -5.26 -14.17 -8.38
N SER A 46 -5.01 -14.25 -9.69
CA SER A 46 -5.05 -13.08 -10.56
C SER A 46 -6.45 -12.47 -10.56
N GLY A 47 -6.55 -11.17 -10.83
CA GLY A 47 -7.86 -10.52 -10.97
C GLY A 47 -8.76 -11.19 -12.03
N GLN A 48 -8.15 -11.82 -13.03
CA GLN A 48 -8.82 -12.63 -14.04
C GLN A 48 -9.39 -13.93 -13.47
N GLU A 49 -8.64 -14.67 -12.65
CA GLU A 49 -9.13 -15.90 -12.01
C GLU A 49 -10.23 -15.60 -10.99
N LEU A 50 -10.10 -14.51 -10.23
CA LEU A 50 -11.14 -14.07 -9.28
C LEU A 50 -12.38 -13.54 -10.00
N GLY A 51 -12.20 -12.89 -11.15
CA GLY A 51 -13.27 -12.33 -11.96
C GLY A 51 -13.82 -13.26 -13.05
N GLY A 52 -13.40 -14.52 -13.10
CA GLY A 52 -13.95 -15.52 -14.03
C GLY A 52 -15.25 -16.15 -13.52
N ASP A 53 -15.99 -16.81 -14.41
CA ASP A 53 -17.29 -17.45 -14.12
C ASP A 53 -17.20 -18.59 -13.09
N MET A 54 -15.99 -19.10 -12.85
CA MET A 54 -15.75 -20.26 -12.00
C MET A 54 -16.04 -19.99 -10.52
N LEU A 55 -15.83 -18.76 -10.04
CA LEU A 55 -15.97 -18.41 -8.63
C LEU A 55 -17.22 -17.59 -8.32
N PHE A 56 -17.66 -16.72 -9.24
CA PHE A 56 -18.82 -15.86 -9.03
C PHE A 56 -19.73 -15.82 -10.27
N GLY A 57 -21.01 -16.11 -10.10
CA GLY A 57 -22.00 -16.11 -11.19
C GLY A 57 -22.41 -14.71 -11.69
N ALA A 58 -22.07 -13.64 -10.95
CA ALA A 58 -22.35 -12.26 -11.34
C ALA A 58 -21.19 -11.34 -10.93
N ARG A 59 -20.84 -10.39 -11.80
CA ARG A 59 -19.82 -9.35 -11.59
C ARG A 59 -20.41 -8.00 -11.92
N LEU A 60 -20.20 -7.03 -11.03
CA LEU A 60 -20.73 -5.68 -11.19
C LEU A 60 -19.69 -4.73 -11.78
N ALA A 61 -18.43 -4.82 -11.34
CA ALA A 61 -17.33 -3.99 -11.81
C ALA A 61 -15.97 -4.61 -11.45
N PHE A 62 -14.90 -4.12 -12.06
CA PHE A 62 -13.51 -4.45 -11.76
C PHE A 62 -12.71 -3.15 -11.62
N SER A 63 -11.93 -3.00 -10.53
CA SER A 63 -11.05 -1.84 -10.32
C SER A 63 -9.61 -2.30 -10.21
N GLY A 64 -8.74 -1.79 -11.09
CA GLY A 64 -7.32 -2.12 -11.12
C GLY A 64 -6.58 -1.31 -12.19
N THR A 65 -5.27 -1.46 -12.27
CA THR A 65 -4.45 -0.81 -13.29
C THR A 65 -4.97 -1.23 -14.68
N PRO A 66 -5.16 -0.30 -15.64
CA PRO A 66 -5.66 -0.60 -16.98
C PRO A 66 -4.63 -1.43 -17.75
N SER A 67 -4.65 -2.73 -17.47
CA SER A 67 -3.90 -3.74 -18.17
C SER A 67 -4.93 -4.64 -18.83
N ASP A 68 -4.56 -5.35 -19.90
CA ASP A 68 -5.39 -6.34 -20.59
C ASP A 68 -5.79 -7.54 -19.70
N LEU A 69 -5.65 -7.42 -18.37
CA LEU A 69 -6.01 -8.38 -17.34
C LEU A 69 -7.46 -8.23 -16.85
N LEU A 70 -8.30 -7.49 -17.58
CA LEU A 70 -9.74 -7.60 -17.37
C LEU A 70 -10.18 -9.05 -17.63
N PRO A 71 -11.03 -9.64 -16.77
CA PRO A 71 -11.70 -10.89 -17.09
C PRO A 71 -12.31 -10.82 -18.50
N VAL A 72 -12.09 -11.87 -19.31
CA VAL A 72 -12.51 -11.93 -20.72
C VAL A 72 -14.01 -11.65 -20.87
N GLU A 73 -14.78 -12.02 -19.86
CA GLU A 73 -16.23 -11.90 -19.80
C GLU A 73 -16.71 -10.46 -19.58
N LEU A 74 -15.86 -9.56 -19.06
CA LEU A 74 -16.13 -8.12 -18.99
C LEU A 74 -15.84 -7.40 -20.33
N GLY A 75 -15.29 -8.13 -21.31
CA GLY A 75 -14.96 -7.60 -22.62
C GLY A 75 -13.70 -6.73 -22.61
N LYS A 76 -13.54 -5.91 -23.65
CA LYS A 76 -12.38 -5.03 -23.78
C LYS A 76 -12.53 -3.81 -22.88
N CYS A 77 -11.44 -3.42 -22.21
CA CYS A 77 -11.35 -2.15 -21.52
C CYS A 77 -11.65 -1.03 -22.54
N ARG A 78 -12.72 -0.28 -22.29
CA ARG A 78 -13.05 0.91 -23.09
C ARG A 78 -12.67 2.10 -22.24
N TYR A 79 -11.68 2.84 -22.71
CA TYR A 79 -11.38 4.16 -22.18
C TYR A 79 -12.45 5.11 -22.69
N GLU A 80 -13.07 5.87 -21.79
CA GLU A 80 -13.96 6.95 -22.18
C GLU A 80 -13.10 8.11 -22.70
N GLU A 81 -13.43 8.59 -23.89
CA GLU A 81 -12.68 9.67 -24.52
C GLU A 81 -12.82 10.95 -23.69
N GLY A 82 -11.69 11.52 -23.28
CA GLY A 82 -11.67 12.74 -22.48
C GLY A 82 -11.66 12.53 -20.97
N ASP A 83 -11.70 11.29 -20.47
CA ASP A 83 -11.57 11.02 -19.03
C ASP A 83 -10.26 11.53 -18.46
N ASP A 84 -9.14 11.27 -19.14
CA ASP A 84 -7.82 11.78 -18.73
C ASP A 84 -7.78 13.31 -18.75
N ALA A 85 -8.36 13.93 -19.78
CA ALA A 85 -8.42 15.39 -19.90
C ALA A 85 -9.29 16.00 -18.79
N ARG A 86 -10.40 15.34 -18.44
CA ARG A 86 -11.29 15.74 -17.35
C ARG A 86 -10.61 15.58 -16.00
N MET A 87 -9.91 14.47 -15.78
CA MET A 87 -9.11 14.23 -14.58
C MET A 87 -8.02 15.29 -14.42
N LEU A 88 -7.27 15.59 -15.48
CA LEU A 88 -6.29 16.67 -15.49
C LEU A 88 -6.92 18.04 -15.24
N ALA A 89 -8.04 18.36 -15.89
CA ALA A 89 -8.74 19.63 -15.68
C ALA A 89 -9.18 19.79 -14.22
N VAL A 90 -9.70 18.74 -13.59
CA VAL A 90 -10.10 18.74 -12.18
C VAL A 90 -8.87 18.89 -11.26
N LEU A 91 -7.79 18.14 -11.53
CA LEU A 91 -6.59 18.18 -10.68
C LEU A 91 -5.75 19.45 -10.87
N THR A 92 -5.99 20.22 -11.93
CA THR A 92 -5.32 21.50 -12.19
C THR A 92 -6.18 22.73 -11.87
N ASP A 93 -7.47 22.54 -11.55
CA ASP A 93 -8.36 23.63 -11.17
C ASP A 93 -8.08 24.10 -9.72
N PRO A 94 -7.61 25.35 -9.51
CA PRO A 94 -7.33 25.88 -8.18
C PRO A 94 -8.58 26.11 -7.32
N GLN A 95 -9.79 26.04 -7.90
CA GLN A 95 -11.04 26.06 -7.14
C GLN A 95 -11.34 24.70 -6.49
N VAL A 96 -10.80 23.62 -7.06
CA VAL A 96 -10.99 22.24 -6.58
C VAL A 96 -9.78 21.75 -5.78
N VAL A 97 -8.57 22.01 -6.28
CA VAL A 97 -7.32 21.55 -5.66
C VAL A 97 -6.67 22.66 -4.87
N ARG A 98 -6.22 22.32 -3.66
CA ARG A 98 -5.44 23.19 -2.78
C ARG A 98 -4.11 22.51 -2.46
N HIS A 99 -3.05 23.31 -2.34
CA HIS A 99 -1.76 22.83 -1.84
C HIS A 99 -1.63 23.17 -0.35
N GLU A 100 -1.02 22.28 0.41
CA GLU A 100 -0.68 22.48 1.82
C GLU A 100 0.77 22.03 2.02
N VAL A 101 1.58 22.86 2.68
CA VAL A 101 2.95 22.48 3.05
C VAL A 101 2.88 21.73 4.38
N MET A 102 3.41 20.52 4.41
CA MET A 102 3.43 19.71 5.62
C MET A 102 4.50 20.20 6.61
N PRO A 103 4.25 20.11 7.92
CA PRO A 103 5.26 20.42 8.94
C PRO A 103 6.43 19.44 8.85
N SER A 104 7.65 19.84 9.23
CA SER A 104 8.85 19.01 9.04
C SER A 104 8.84 17.67 9.79
N ASP A 105 8.03 17.56 10.84
CA ASP A 105 7.88 16.41 11.73
C ASP A 105 6.59 15.61 11.47
N TRP A 106 6.03 15.72 10.26
CA TRP A 106 4.83 14.97 9.89
C TRP A 106 5.07 13.45 9.92
N ASP A 107 4.02 12.71 10.28
CA ASP A 107 3.96 11.25 10.10
C ASP A 107 2.65 10.86 9.39
N ALA A 108 2.52 9.58 9.02
CA ALA A 108 1.33 9.10 8.33
C ALA A 108 0.04 9.31 9.14
N ILE A 109 0.11 9.24 10.48
CA ILE A 109 -1.03 9.44 11.36
C ILE A 109 -1.48 10.90 11.32
N TRP A 110 -0.54 11.84 11.29
CA TRP A 110 -0.80 13.25 11.16
C TRP A 110 -1.59 13.53 9.87
N ILE A 111 -1.16 12.97 8.73
CA ILE A 111 -1.85 13.14 7.44
C ILE A 111 -3.28 12.60 7.54
N LEU A 112 -3.46 11.39 8.05
CA LEU A 112 -4.79 10.77 8.18
C LEU A 112 -5.72 11.60 9.07
N LYS A 113 -5.21 12.11 10.21
CA LYS A 113 -5.97 13.02 11.08
C LYS A 113 -6.32 14.31 10.34
N ARG A 114 -5.35 14.92 9.65
CA ARG A 114 -5.53 16.18 8.91
C ARG A 114 -6.62 16.07 7.86
N VAL A 115 -6.61 14.98 7.08
CA VAL A 115 -7.63 14.68 6.05
C VAL A 115 -8.99 14.43 6.69
N ALA A 116 -9.05 13.61 7.74
CA ALA A 116 -10.30 13.25 8.41
C ALA A 116 -11.00 14.44 9.09
N THR A 117 -10.25 15.46 9.52
CA THR A 117 -10.78 16.65 10.19
C THR A 117 -10.76 17.90 9.31
N ALA A 118 -10.54 17.78 8.00
CA ALA A 118 -10.44 18.93 7.11
C ALA A 118 -11.77 19.70 7.00
N ALA A 119 -11.67 21.03 6.95
CA ALA A 119 -12.78 21.93 6.68
C ALA A 119 -12.35 22.94 5.61
N PRO A 120 -12.95 22.94 4.40
CA PRO A 120 -14.01 22.03 3.94
C PRO A 120 -13.55 20.56 3.87
N PRO A 121 -14.48 19.59 3.87
CA PRO A 121 -14.14 18.17 3.81
C PRO A 121 -13.31 17.83 2.57
N MET A 122 -12.26 17.04 2.77
CA MET A 122 -11.53 16.41 1.68
C MET A 122 -12.27 15.12 1.28
N HIS A 123 -12.54 14.95 -0.01
CA HIS A 123 -13.34 13.84 -0.52
C HIS A 123 -12.50 12.62 -0.94
N ALA A 124 -11.19 12.82 -1.14
CA ALA A 124 -10.27 11.79 -1.55
C ALA A 124 -8.86 12.09 -1.04
N LEU A 125 -8.13 11.03 -0.68
CA LEU A 125 -6.69 11.06 -0.44
C LEU A 125 -6.04 10.20 -1.52
N ILE A 126 -5.19 10.81 -2.35
CA ILE A 126 -4.52 10.16 -3.48
C ILE A 126 -3.03 10.15 -3.19
N ASP A 127 -2.45 8.96 -3.03
CA ASP A 127 -1.01 8.77 -3.02
C ASP A 127 -0.53 8.69 -4.48
N SER A 128 0.24 9.68 -4.92
CA SER A 128 0.81 9.73 -6.26
C SER A 128 2.10 8.92 -6.39
N GLY A 129 2.57 8.27 -5.32
CA GLY A 129 3.81 7.50 -5.31
C GLY A 129 5.07 8.36 -5.54
N ALA A 130 4.95 9.69 -5.40
CA ALA A 130 6.08 10.59 -5.56
C ALA A 130 7.08 10.38 -4.41
N LEU A 131 8.30 9.97 -4.75
CA LEU A 131 9.39 9.93 -3.78
C LEU A 131 9.66 11.36 -3.29
N VAL A 132 9.46 11.60 -2.00
CA VAL A 132 9.94 12.82 -1.33
C VAL A 132 11.47 12.72 -1.28
N SER A 133 12.16 13.46 -2.15
CA SER A 133 13.62 13.60 -2.17
C SER A 133 14.09 14.74 -1.28
#